data_AF-A0A7Y2K2Q7-F1
#
_entry.id   AF-A0A7Y2K2Q7-F1
#
_cell.length_a   1.000
_cell.length_b   1.000
_cell.length_c   1.000
_cell.angle_alpha   90.00
_cell.angle_beta   90.00
_cell.angle_gamma   90.00
#
_symmetry.space_group_name_H-M   'P 1'
#
loop_
_entity.id
_entity.type
_entity.pdbx_description
1 polymer ?
#
loop_
_entity_poly.entity_id
_entity_poly.type
_entity_poly.pdbx_seq_one_letter_code
_entity_poly.pdbx_strand_id
1 'polypeptide(L)'
;MNDLLRSLSTSLGSLIHNIRWAYRKDPDAKHPIFLNGYDYPVPDGRGFAGGKGWLAPAMNQAGVERDVEFRKHVARVVIDQIADDVFKAFHSPANMVIYLDSRGTLPTTPLEYEKYWANEMHPTNLGFKTIIEENWLPTLKKYGIAN
;
A
#
# COMPACT_ATOMS: atom_id res chain seq x y z
N MET A 1 -18.14 6.77 4.85
CA MET A 1 -17.29 5.59 4.60
C MET A 1 -18.18 4.42 4.17
N ASN A 2 -17.91 3.82 3.00
CA ASN A 2 -18.67 2.67 2.51
C ASN A 2 -18.48 1.43 3.43
N ASP A 3 -19.35 0.42 3.30
CA ASP A 3 -19.35 -0.75 4.18
C ASP A 3 -18.03 -1.54 4.17
N LEU A 4 -17.39 -1.60 3.01
CA LEU A 4 -16.10 -2.28 2.83
C LEU A 4 -14.98 -1.56 3.58
N LEU A 5 -14.84 -0.25 3.41
CA LEU A 5 -13.84 0.57 4.10
C LEU A 5 -14.07 0.56 5.62
N ARG A 6 -15.32 0.55 6.06
CA ARG A 6 -15.66 0.39 7.49
C ARG A 6 -15.24 -0.97 8.02
N SER A 7 -15.51 -2.04 7.28
CA SER A 7 -15.06 -3.39 7.64
C SER A 7 -13.55 -3.46 7.69
N LEU A 8 -12.85 -2.88 6.71
CA LEU A 8 -11.39 -2.85 6.67
C LEU A 8 -10.81 -2.10 7.87
N SER A 9 -11.36 -0.92 8.19
CA SER A 9 -10.96 -0.12 9.34
C SER A 9 -11.18 -0.87 10.66
N THR A 10 -12.34 -1.51 10.81
CA THR A 10 -12.65 -2.32 12.01
C THR A 10 -11.66 -3.47 12.17
N SER A 11 -11.43 -4.25 11.11
CA SER A 11 -10.49 -5.37 11.12
C SER A 11 -9.05 -4.92 11.42
N LEU A 12 -8.61 -3.79 10.85
CA LEU A 12 -7.28 -3.24 11.10
C LEU A 12 -7.12 -2.78 12.56
N GLY A 13 -8.13 -2.10 13.11
CA GLY A 13 -8.15 -1.72 14.52
C GLY A 13 -8.09 -2.92 15.46
N SER A 14 -8.86 -3.98 15.16
CA SER A 14 -8.80 -5.24 15.91
C SER A 14 -7.43 -5.90 15.81
N LEU A 15 -6.79 -5.89 14.64
CA LEU A 15 -5.45 -6.46 14.46
C LEU A 15 -4.41 -5.70 15.29
N ILE A 16 -4.41 -4.37 15.23
CA ILE A 16 -3.51 -3.53 16.03
C ILE A 16 -3.72 -3.78 17.52
N HIS A 17 -4.99 -3.83 17.96
CA HIS A 17 -5.33 -4.17 19.34
C HIS A 17 -4.80 -5.54 19.75
N ASN A 18 -5.01 -6.57 18.94
CA ASN A 18 -4.58 -7.94 19.24
C ASN A 18 -3.05 -8.07 19.32
N ILE A 19 -2.32 -7.39 18.44
CA ILE A 19 -0.85 -7.31 18.52
C ILE A 19 -0.45 -6.68 19.85
N ARG A 20 -1.00 -5.51 20.20
CA ARG A 20 -0.70 -4.84 21.49
C ARG A 20 -1.05 -5.72 22.69
N TRP A 21 -2.18 -6.40 22.65
CA TRP A 21 -2.63 -7.29 23.71
C TRP A 21 -1.70 -8.51 23.89
N ALA A 22 -1.21 -9.07 22.80
CA ALA A 22 -0.26 -10.20 22.83
C ALA A 22 1.03 -9.83 23.58
N TYR A 23 1.52 -8.60 23.39
CA TYR A 23 2.75 -8.09 24.02
C TYR A 23 2.52 -7.30 25.32
N ARG A 24 1.29 -7.26 25.87
CA ARG A 24 0.94 -6.41 27.04
C ARG A 24 1.74 -6.68 28.32
N LYS A 25 2.35 -7.86 28.43
CA LYS A 25 3.13 -8.27 29.60
C LYS A 25 4.63 -8.00 29.45
N ASP A 26 5.05 -7.52 28.29
CA ASP A 26 6.43 -7.16 28.03
C ASP A 26 6.61 -5.66 28.35
N PRO A 27 7.20 -5.32 29.51
CA PRO A 27 7.35 -3.92 29.93
C PRO A 27 8.42 -3.18 29.12
N ASP A 28 9.30 -3.90 28.41
CA ASP A 28 10.42 -3.35 27.65
C ASP A 28 10.11 -3.28 26.14
N ALA A 29 9.05 -3.94 25.68
CA ALA A 29 8.57 -3.95 24.30
C ALA A 29 7.93 -2.64 23.82
N LYS A 30 8.75 -1.65 23.52
CA LYS A 30 8.38 -0.59 22.58
C LYS A 30 8.43 -1.12 21.14
N HIS A 31 7.51 -2.00 20.76
CA HIS A 31 7.43 -2.51 19.40
C HIS A 31 6.63 -1.55 18.51
N PRO A 32 7.26 -0.79 17.59
CA PRO A 32 6.50 -0.03 16.61
C PRO A 32 5.75 -0.98 15.68
N ILE A 33 4.51 -0.64 15.36
CA ILE A 33 3.70 -1.30 14.34
C ILE A 33 3.77 -0.43 13.10
N PHE A 34 4.36 -0.96 12.02
CA PHE A 34 4.38 -0.28 10.73
C PHE A 34 3.22 -0.78 9.88
N LEU A 35 2.36 0.15 9.46
CA LEU A 35 1.29 -0.09 8.52
C LEU A 35 1.79 0.25 7.12
N ASN A 36 1.98 -0.77 6.30
CA ASN A 36 2.43 -0.60 4.92
C ASN A 36 1.31 -0.03 4.04
N GLY A 37 1.57 1.08 3.35
CA GLY A 37 0.72 1.60 2.29
C GLY A 37 0.95 0.94 0.93
N TYR A 38 0.15 1.36 -0.03
CA TYR A 38 0.25 0.96 -1.43
C TYR A 38 0.52 2.18 -2.30
N ASP A 39 1.29 1.97 -3.35
CA ASP A 39 1.48 2.95 -4.42
C ASP A 39 0.37 2.80 -5.49
N TYR A 40 0.36 3.69 -6.49
CA TYR A 40 -0.62 3.72 -7.56
C TYR A 40 -0.33 2.63 -8.62
N PRO A 41 -1.16 1.58 -8.71
CA PRO A 41 -0.92 0.48 -9.66
C PRO A 41 -1.20 0.92 -11.10
N VAL A 42 -0.73 0.12 -12.06
CA VAL A 42 -0.89 0.37 -13.50
C VAL A 42 -1.76 -0.74 -14.12
N PRO A 43 -3.07 -0.53 -14.36
CA PRO A 43 -4.00 -1.56 -14.84
C PRO A 43 -3.87 -1.88 -16.35
N ASP A 44 -2.69 -2.30 -16.78
CA ASP A 44 -2.31 -2.56 -18.19
C ASP A 44 -2.59 -3.99 -18.68
N GLY A 45 -3.09 -4.88 -17.81
CA GLY A 45 -3.38 -6.27 -18.11
C GLY A 45 -2.23 -7.26 -17.90
N ARG A 46 -0.99 -6.81 -17.63
CA ARG A 46 0.14 -7.71 -17.36
C ARG A 46 -0.08 -8.47 -16.06
N GLY A 47 -0.03 -9.80 -16.11
CA GLY A 47 -0.09 -10.67 -14.93
C GLY A 47 1.27 -11.21 -14.50
N PHE A 48 1.25 -12.16 -13.55
CA PHE A 48 2.45 -12.89 -13.15
C PHE A 48 2.73 -14.05 -14.11
N ALA A 49 4.00 -14.24 -14.50
CA ALA A 49 4.48 -15.35 -15.33
C ALA A 49 3.69 -15.58 -16.63
N GLY A 50 3.29 -14.51 -17.32
CA GLY A 50 2.50 -14.59 -18.56
C GLY A 50 1.01 -14.85 -18.35
N GLY A 51 0.55 -14.91 -17.10
CA GLY A 51 -0.87 -14.94 -16.75
C GLY A 51 -1.59 -13.62 -17.00
N LYS A 52 -2.90 -13.61 -16.76
CA LYS A 52 -3.73 -12.39 -16.81
C LYS A 52 -3.47 -11.52 -15.59
N GLY A 53 -3.56 -10.19 -15.76
CA GLY A 53 -3.66 -9.25 -14.66
C GLY A 53 -4.91 -9.45 -13.79
N TRP A 54 -5.05 -8.65 -12.74
CA TRP A 54 -6.16 -8.67 -11.80
C TRP A 54 -7.06 -7.43 -11.95
N LEU A 55 -6.45 -6.26 -12.18
CA LEU A 55 -7.14 -4.99 -12.26
C LEU A 55 -7.84 -4.82 -13.60
N ALA A 56 -7.15 -5.02 -14.72
CA ALA A 56 -7.78 -4.87 -16.04
C ALA A 56 -8.97 -5.83 -16.23
N PRO A 57 -8.95 -7.11 -15.82
CA PRO A 57 -10.14 -7.96 -15.90
C PRO A 57 -11.29 -7.48 -15.03
N ALA A 58 -11.04 -7.05 -13.79
CA ALA A 58 -12.07 -6.51 -12.91
C ALA A 58 -12.69 -5.22 -13.50
N MET A 59 -11.85 -4.34 -14.05
CA MET A 59 -12.27 -3.12 -14.74
C MET A 59 -13.09 -3.44 -16.00
N ASN A 60 -12.69 -4.45 -16.78
CA ASN A 60 -13.48 -4.92 -17.93
C ASN A 60 -14.86 -5.41 -17.49
N GLN A 61 -14.94 -6.20 -16.43
CA GLN A 61 -16.21 -6.70 -15.89
C GLN A 61 -17.12 -5.56 -15.40
N ALA A 62 -16.53 -4.50 -14.83
CA ALA A 62 -17.24 -3.31 -14.39
C ALA A 62 -17.58 -2.33 -15.53
N GLY A 63 -17.22 -2.63 -16.78
CA GLY A 63 -17.48 -1.75 -17.93
C GLY A 63 -16.61 -0.49 -17.98
N VAL A 64 -15.48 -0.46 -17.25
CA VAL A 64 -14.53 0.65 -17.26
C VAL A 64 -13.79 0.68 -18.60
N GLU A 65 -13.70 1.88 -19.19
CA GLU A 65 -13.01 2.13 -20.46
C GLU A 65 -11.60 1.53 -20.46
N ARG A 66 -11.15 1.06 -21.64
CA ARG A 66 -9.87 0.36 -21.81
C ARG A 66 -8.65 1.27 -21.87
N ASP A 67 -8.85 2.58 -21.85
CA ASP A 67 -7.77 3.55 -21.79
C ASP A 67 -6.98 3.40 -20.49
N VAL A 68 -5.67 3.17 -20.60
CA VAL A 68 -4.82 2.87 -19.44
C VAL A 68 -4.67 4.07 -18.51
N GLU A 69 -4.66 5.29 -19.06
CA GLU A 69 -4.55 6.51 -18.26
C GLU A 69 -5.83 6.73 -17.45
N PHE A 70 -7.00 6.55 -18.06
CA PHE A 70 -8.27 6.55 -17.32
C PHE A 70 -8.29 5.49 -16.21
N ARG A 71 -7.83 4.28 -16.49
CA ARG A 71 -7.75 3.21 -15.49
C ARG A 71 -6.79 3.51 -14.34
N LYS A 72 -5.64 4.15 -14.60
CA LYS A 72 -4.74 4.66 -13.55
C LYS A 72 -5.46 5.66 -12.66
N HIS A 73 -6.26 6.57 -13.22
CA HIS A 73 -7.06 7.51 -12.42
C HIS A 73 -8.09 6.78 -11.54
N VAL A 74 -8.79 5.79 -12.08
CA VAL A 74 -9.73 4.96 -11.30
C VAL A 74 -9.00 4.26 -10.14
N ALA A 75 -7.85 3.62 -10.42
CA ALA A 75 -7.06 2.97 -9.40
C ALA A 75 -6.56 3.95 -8.32
N ARG A 76 -6.14 5.15 -8.73
CA ARG A 76 -5.73 6.22 -7.82
C ARG A 76 -6.83 6.59 -6.83
N VAL A 77 -8.07 6.77 -7.29
CA VAL A 77 -9.21 7.06 -6.40
C VAL A 77 -9.39 5.97 -5.34
N VAL A 78 -9.25 4.70 -5.72
CA VAL A 78 -9.38 3.58 -4.78
C VAL A 78 -8.23 3.57 -3.76
N ILE A 79 -6.99 3.74 -4.22
CA ILE A 79 -5.81 3.79 -3.33
C ILE A 79 -5.89 4.99 -2.39
N ASP A 80 -6.29 6.15 -2.88
CA ASP A 80 -6.48 7.36 -2.08
C ASP A 80 -7.53 7.14 -0.99
N GLN A 81 -8.67 6.54 -1.30
CA GLN A 81 -9.69 6.22 -0.30
C GLN A 81 -9.19 5.25 0.78
N ILE A 82 -8.45 4.20 0.42
CA ILE A 82 -7.89 3.26 1.41
C ILE A 82 -6.86 3.98 2.30
N ALA A 83 -5.97 4.77 1.71
CA ALA A 83 -4.95 5.49 2.45
C ALA A 83 -5.55 6.54 3.39
N ASP A 84 -6.44 7.38 2.86
CA ASP A 84 -6.93 8.57 3.54
C ASP A 84 -8.07 8.28 4.52
N ASP A 85 -9.00 7.39 4.17
CA ASP A 85 -10.15 7.07 5.02
C ASP A 85 -9.85 5.97 6.05
N VAL A 86 -8.82 5.15 5.82
CA VAL A 86 -8.50 4.01 6.69
C VAL A 86 -7.11 4.12 7.31
N PHE A 87 -6.05 4.07 6.51
CA PHE A 87 -4.70 3.91 7.07
C PHE A 87 -4.21 5.12 7.86
N LYS A 88 -4.44 6.34 7.35
CA LYS A 88 -4.06 7.58 8.04
C LYS A 88 -4.73 7.72 9.42
N ALA A 89 -5.95 7.21 9.59
CA ALA A 89 -6.65 7.26 10.88
C ALA A 89 -5.94 6.46 11.99
N PHE A 90 -5.16 5.44 11.62
CA PHE A 90 -4.37 4.64 12.56
C PHE A 90 -2.95 5.17 12.77
N HIS A 91 -2.51 6.19 12.02
CA HIS A 91 -1.21 6.80 12.23
C HIS A 91 -1.17 7.55 13.56
N SER A 92 -0.46 6.97 14.54
CA SER A 92 -0.24 7.57 15.84
C SER A 92 1.17 7.27 16.32
N PRO A 93 2.15 8.16 16.03
CA PRO A 93 3.51 8.03 16.54
C PRO A 93 3.59 7.92 18.06
N ALA A 94 2.70 8.61 18.79
CA ALA A 94 2.61 8.53 20.25
C ALA A 94 2.26 7.11 20.73
N ASN A 95 1.43 6.38 19.96
CA ASN A 95 1.07 4.99 20.22
C ASN A 95 1.95 4.00 19.43
N MET A 96 3.04 4.47 18.82
CA MET A 96 3.97 3.71 17.99
C MET A 96 3.28 2.93 16.85
N VAL A 97 2.26 3.51 16.23
CA VAL A 97 1.63 2.97 15.01
C VAL A 97 1.93 3.91 13.86
N ILE A 98 2.73 3.47 12.90
CA ILE A 98 3.31 4.31 11.86
C ILE A 98 2.80 3.87 10.50
N TYR A 99 2.04 4.74 9.86
CA TYR A 99 1.63 4.53 8.49
C TYR A 99 2.76 4.94 7.55
N LEU A 100 3.13 4.04 6.65
CA LEU A 100 4.11 4.26 5.59
C LEU A 100 3.36 4.54 4.30
N ASP A 101 3.15 5.82 4.00
CA ASP A 101 2.53 6.25 2.74
C ASP A 101 3.56 6.12 1.62
N SER A 102 3.33 5.19 0.70
CA SER A 102 4.18 4.93 -0.46
C SER A 102 3.60 5.47 -1.77
N ARG A 103 2.52 6.26 -1.71
CA ARG A 103 1.87 6.80 -2.89
C ARG A 103 2.79 7.78 -3.63
N GLY A 104 2.95 7.54 -4.94
CA GLY A 104 3.73 8.39 -5.84
C GLY A 104 5.24 8.11 -5.81
N THR A 105 5.68 7.04 -5.17
CA THR A 105 7.10 6.65 -5.12
C THR A 105 7.55 6.00 -6.43
N LEU A 106 6.72 5.16 -7.03
CA LEU A 106 7.00 4.44 -8.26
C LEU A 106 6.49 5.21 -9.47
N PRO A 107 7.34 5.41 -10.49
CA PRO A 107 6.91 6.00 -11.75
C PRO A 107 5.75 5.21 -12.37
N THR A 108 4.75 5.95 -12.86
CA THR A 108 3.62 5.41 -13.64
C THR A 108 3.59 5.98 -15.05
N THR A 109 4.61 6.74 -15.46
CA THR A 109 4.73 7.33 -16.80
C THR A 109 4.98 6.25 -17.84
N PRO A 110 4.40 6.33 -19.06
CA PRO A 110 4.50 5.30 -20.09
C PRO A 110 5.93 4.84 -20.44
N LEU A 111 6.93 5.71 -20.29
CA LEU A 111 8.32 5.43 -20.65
C LEU A 111 9.10 4.65 -19.57
N GLU A 112 8.60 4.62 -18.34
CA GLU A 112 9.40 4.17 -17.19
C GLU A 112 8.71 3.14 -16.32
N TYR A 113 7.37 3.13 -16.27
CA TYR A 113 6.63 2.35 -15.28
C TYR A 113 6.98 0.85 -15.32
N GLU A 114 7.24 0.26 -16.48
CA GLU A 114 7.58 -1.17 -16.60
C GLU A 114 8.92 -1.55 -15.95
N LYS A 115 9.83 -0.59 -15.76
CA LYS A 115 11.08 -0.82 -15.01
C LYS A 115 10.81 -0.99 -13.51
N TYR A 116 9.75 -0.36 -13.00
CA TYR A 116 9.40 -0.33 -11.58
C TYR A 116 8.24 -1.27 -11.25
N TRP A 117 7.40 -1.62 -12.21
CA TRP A 117 6.23 -2.49 -12.09
C TRP A 117 6.39 -3.76 -12.92
N ALA A 118 6.52 -4.89 -12.25
CA ALA A 118 6.64 -6.21 -12.88
C ALA A 118 5.34 -6.66 -13.54
N ASN A 119 4.21 -6.22 -12.98
CA ASN A 119 2.86 -6.46 -13.48
C ASN A 119 1.95 -5.33 -12.99
N GLU A 120 0.64 -5.47 -13.13
CA GLU A 120 -0.31 -4.41 -12.78
C GLU A 120 -0.20 -3.87 -11.34
N MET A 121 0.21 -4.69 -10.36
CA MET A 121 0.17 -4.36 -8.93
C MET A 121 1.48 -4.61 -8.18
N HIS A 122 2.42 -5.34 -8.76
CA HIS A 122 3.64 -5.74 -8.06
C HIS A 122 4.84 -4.97 -8.60
N PRO A 123 5.66 -4.39 -7.73
CA PRO A 123 6.92 -3.80 -8.13
C PRO A 123 7.90 -4.85 -8.70
N THR A 124 8.83 -4.41 -9.54
CA THR A 124 10.06 -5.16 -9.85
C THR A 124 11.00 -5.13 -8.65
N ASN A 125 12.16 -5.81 -8.74
CA ASN A 125 13.24 -5.64 -7.75
C ASN A 125 13.67 -4.17 -7.61
N LEU A 126 13.70 -3.42 -8.72
CA LEU A 126 14.00 -2.00 -8.70
C LEU A 126 12.90 -1.22 -7.97
N GLY A 127 11.63 -1.42 -8.31
CA GLY A 127 10.53 -0.74 -7.62
C GLY A 127 10.43 -1.09 -6.14
N PHE A 128 10.61 -2.36 -5.79
CA PHE A 128 10.64 -2.76 -4.38
C PHE A 128 11.78 -2.05 -3.63
N LYS A 129 12.98 -2.03 -4.22
CA LYS A 129 14.12 -1.30 -3.66
C LYS A 129 13.81 0.19 -3.47
N THR A 130 13.21 0.85 -4.47
CA THR A 130 12.82 2.26 -4.37
C THR A 130 11.84 2.51 -3.23
N ILE A 131 10.79 1.70 -3.07
CA ILE A 131 9.85 1.81 -1.93
C ILE A 131 10.57 1.65 -0.59
N ILE A 132 11.49 0.70 -0.49
CA ILE A 132 12.25 0.47 0.74
C ILE A 132 13.15 1.67 1.06
N GLU A 133 13.90 2.15 0.08
CA GLU A 133 14.86 3.24 0.26
C GLU A 133 14.18 4.58 0.57
N GLU A 134 13.06 4.89 -0.11
CA GLU A 134 12.41 6.20 0.03
C GLU A 134 11.43 6.26 1.21
N ASN A 135 10.72 5.17 1.54
CA ASN A 135 9.64 5.20 2.53
C ASN A 135 9.98 4.44 3.81
N TRP A 136 10.55 3.24 3.70
CA TRP A 136 10.81 2.38 4.85
C TRP A 136 12.06 2.78 5.60
N LEU A 137 13.23 2.82 4.95
CA LEU A 137 14.50 3.06 5.62
C LEU A 137 14.53 4.38 6.41
N PRO A 138 14.04 5.53 5.89
CA PRO A 138 14.02 6.77 6.67
C PRO A 138 13.18 6.63 7.94
N THR A 139 12.09 5.87 7.88
CA THR A 139 11.22 5.62 9.03
C THR A 139 11.87 4.64 10.01
N LEU A 140 12.39 3.51 9.54
CA LEU A 140 13.03 2.51 10.41
C LEU A 140 14.24 3.08 11.15
N LYS A 141 15.03 3.97 10.51
CA LYS A 141 16.14 4.70 11.15
C LYS A 141 15.66 5.58 12.30
N LYS A 142 14.53 6.30 12.15
CA LYS A 142 13.94 7.13 13.23
C LYS A 142 13.57 6.30 14.47
N TYR A 143 13.29 5.01 14.29
CA TYR A 143 12.95 4.08 15.37
C TYR A 143 14.13 3.17 15.79
N GLY A 144 15.34 3.40 15.28
CA GLY A 144 16.54 2.62 15.63
C GLY A 144 16.51 1.16 15.15
N ILE A 145 15.70 0.84 14.14
CA ILE A 145 15.55 -0.52 13.60
C ILE A 145 16.52 -0.79 12.43
N ALA A 146 16.86 0.26 11.69
CA ALA A 146 17.81 0.19 10.58
C ALA A 146 18.93 1.23 10.79
N ASN A 147 20.10 0.96 10.22
CA ASN A 147 21.29 1.83 10.26
C ASN A 147 21.48 2.58 8.94
#